data_AF-P55495-F1
#
_entry.id   AF-P55495-F1
#
_cell.length_a   1.000
_cell.length_b   1.000
_cell.length_c   1.000
_cell.angle_alpha   90.00
_cell.angle_beta   90.00
_cell.angle_gamma   90.00
#
_symmetry.space_group_name_H-M   'P 1'
#
loop_
_entity.id
_entity.type
_entity.pdbx_description
1 polymer ?
#
loop_
_entity_poly.entity_id
_entity_poly.type
_entity_poly.pdbx_seq_one_letter_code
_entity_poly.pdbx_strand_id
1 'polypeptide(L)'
;MTETASSDVNAGIAEIDELQRLLMRGTGPGLRGQHFKQHGCVFATFEVLADLPERLRVGLFAEPKVYTAYIRFSNGAQIDDTKPDIHGMAIKLTGVAGRKILEGEEDAATHDFVLADKPVFFIRNTSDYVRFMAEFARSAPRGEPPLAFIAWLKENRPEDLPVLLGFRQQVQDSPLAARYWSQVPYAYGLGNAHACRYSVVPSKDNLVSSIPSEARGPGYLREAMTDHLTRAARPAVFDFRVQLNDDTSATTIDNPTVEWATPVEAVARITIPPQTFTSAAQLAFGDNLSFTPWHALLEHRPLGEINEVRRRVYLSSSGLRHETNQVVRREPTGNEHWSFNMRLSPEELTAGINDDFKAVLAKLQATPPIFSRGVRRTPTGSWQKARRAASRRPVSLKPTCSCLAVSSRSSCAIPRRAVAPTTAHAMGLPPR
;
A
#
# COMPACT_ATOMS: atom_id res chain seq x y z
N MET A 1 -19.15 21.28 -26.32
CA MET A 1 -17.70 20.94 -26.37
C MET A 1 -17.24 20.25 -25.09
N THR A 2 -17.72 20.60 -23.90
CA THR A 2 -17.36 19.92 -22.63
C THR A 2 -17.96 18.51 -22.52
N GLU A 3 -19.19 18.31 -22.97
CA GLU A 3 -19.88 17.02 -22.88
C GLU A 3 -19.23 15.93 -23.75
N THR A 4 -18.78 16.28 -24.97
CA THR A 4 -18.06 15.37 -25.88
C THR A 4 -16.68 15.00 -25.35
N ALA A 5 -15.95 15.95 -24.76
CA ALA A 5 -14.65 15.65 -24.16
C ALA A 5 -14.80 14.68 -22.96
N SER A 6 -15.84 14.88 -22.13
CA SER A 6 -16.13 14.00 -21.01
C SER A 6 -16.56 12.59 -21.46
N SER A 7 -17.34 12.47 -22.55
CA SER A 7 -17.71 11.15 -23.08
C SER A 7 -16.50 10.37 -23.59
N ASP A 8 -15.56 11.04 -24.25
CA ASP A 8 -14.34 10.41 -24.77
C ASP A 8 -13.42 9.93 -23.65
N VAL A 9 -13.26 10.73 -22.59
CA VAL A 9 -12.49 10.35 -21.38
C VAL A 9 -13.12 9.14 -20.70
N ASN A 10 -14.44 9.13 -20.49
CA ASN A 10 -15.12 8.01 -19.84
C ASN A 10 -15.03 6.70 -20.67
N ALA A 11 -15.12 6.79 -22.00
CA ALA A 11 -14.91 5.67 -22.89
C ALA A 11 -13.48 5.13 -22.78
N GLY A 12 -12.47 6.01 -22.79
CA GLY A 12 -11.07 5.62 -22.62
C GLY A 12 -10.79 4.97 -21.25
N ILE A 13 -11.37 5.49 -20.17
CA ILE A 13 -11.29 4.89 -18.84
C ILE A 13 -11.87 3.46 -18.83
N ALA A 14 -13.00 3.25 -19.52
CA ALA A 14 -13.61 1.93 -19.64
C ALA A 14 -12.73 0.94 -20.42
N GLU A 15 -12.08 1.40 -21.51
CA GLU A 15 -11.17 0.60 -22.31
C GLU A 15 -9.91 0.20 -21.53
N ILE A 16 -9.28 1.14 -20.80
CA ILE A 16 -8.12 0.84 -19.95
C ILE A 16 -8.45 -0.21 -18.90
N ASP A 17 -9.62 -0.07 -18.26
CA ASP A 17 -10.14 -0.99 -17.26
C ASP A 17 -10.40 -2.40 -17.84
N GLU A 18 -10.96 -2.49 -19.04
CA GLU A 18 -11.11 -3.76 -19.76
C GLU A 18 -9.77 -4.42 -20.09
N LEU A 19 -8.84 -3.66 -20.69
CA LEU A 19 -7.50 -4.15 -21.02
C LEU A 19 -6.74 -4.63 -19.76
N GLN A 20 -6.86 -3.90 -18.66
CA GLN A 20 -6.25 -4.28 -17.38
C GLN A 20 -6.83 -5.59 -16.85
N ARG A 21 -8.16 -5.77 -16.89
CA ARG A 21 -8.79 -7.04 -16.50
C ARG A 21 -8.39 -8.19 -17.40
N LEU A 22 -8.32 -7.97 -18.72
CA LEU A 22 -7.89 -8.99 -19.68
C LEU A 22 -6.46 -9.46 -19.38
N LEU A 23 -5.54 -8.53 -19.15
CA LEU A 23 -4.18 -8.82 -18.73
C LEU A 23 -4.16 -9.63 -17.43
N MET A 24 -4.91 -9.21 -16.41
CA MET A 24 -4.99 -9.94 -15.15
C MET A 24 -5.54 -11.37 -15.32
N ARG A 25 -6.59 -11.56 -16.11
CA ARG A 25 -7.14 -12.90 -16.41
C ARG A 25 -6.12 -13.78 -17.12
N GLY A 26 -5.26 -13.21 -17.95
CA GLY A 26 -4.20 -13.93 -18.67
C GLY A 26 -2.98 -14.28 -17.83
N THR A 27 -2.65 -13.50 -16.80
CA THR A 27 -1.39 -13.67 -16.03
C THR A 27 -1.60 -14.21 -14.62
N GLY A 28 -2.70 -13.89 -13.96
CA GLY A 28 -2.96 -14.22 -12.56
C GLY A 28 -4.10 -13.38 -12.00
N PRO A 29 -5.37 -13.76 -12.20
CA PRO A 29 -6.51 -12.92 -11.81
C PRO A 29 -6.67 -12.76 -10.29
N GLY A 30 -6.09 -13.67 -9.50
CA GLY A 30 -5.98 -13.59 -8.04
C GLY A 30 -4.81 -12.75 -7.53
N LEU A 31 -3.97 -12.23 -8.43
CA LEU A 31 -2.87 -11.32 -8.11
C LEU A 31 -3.29 -9.88 -8.44
N ARG A 32 -2.51 -8.89 -7.99
CA ARG A 32 -2.71 -7.51 -8.43
C ARG A 32 -2.22 -7.36 -9.87
N GLY A 33 -2.91 -6.58 -10.70
CA GLY A 33 -2.50 -6.38 -12.09
C GLY A 33 -1.15 -5.68 -12.25
N GLN A 34 -0.85 -4.77 -11.33
CA GLN A 34 0.49 -4.22 -11.07
C GLN A 34 0.73 -4.30 -9.57
N HIS A 35 1.99 -4.21 -9.17
CA HIS A 35 2.41 -4.31 -7.78
C HIS A 35 2.06 -5.62 -7.08
N PHE A 36 2.11 -6.75 -7.80
CA PHE A 36 1.74 -8.06 -7.24
C PHE A 36 2.76 -8.61 -6.25
N LYS A 37 4.06 -8.45 -6.47
CA LYS A 37 5.09 -8.84 -5.48
C LYS A 37 5.10 -7.84 -4.32
N GLN A 38 4.59 -8.26 -3.17
CA GLN A 38 4.79 -7.51 -1.91
C GLN A 38 6.15 -7.82 -1.29
N HIS A 39 6.77 -6.83 -0.65
CA HIS A 39 7.90 -7.03 0.27
C HIS A 39 7.42 -7.26 1.70
N GLY A 40 6.34 -6.59 2.09
CA GLY A 40 5.64 -6.81 3.35
C GLY A 40 4.50 -5.82 3.52
N CYS A 41 3.55 -6.17 4.39
CA CYS A 41 2.51 -5.27 4.90
C CYS A 41 2.77 -5.05 6.39
N VAL A 42 3.36 -3.91 6.73
CA VAL A 42 3.81 -3.61 8.10
C VAL A 42 2.78 -2.76 8.83
N PHE A 43 2.70 -2.92 10.14
CA PHE A 43 2.00 -2.00 11.03
C PHE A 43 2.86 -0.76 11.29
N ALA A 44 2.25 0.41 11.41
CA ALA A 44 2.91 1.67 11.68
C ALA A 44 1.99 2.64 12.40
N THR A 45 2.56 3.72 12.94
CA THR A 45 1.82 4.93 13.33
C THR A 45 2.01 6.03 12.30
N PHE A 46 0.98 6.86 12.13
CA PHE A 46 0.98 8.06 11.32
C PHE A 46 0.56 9.24 12.21
N GLU A 47 1.51 10.09 12.57
CA GLU A 47 1.33 11.18 13.52
C GLU A 47 1.31 12.52 12.77
N VAL A 48 0.16 13.19 12.73
CA VAL A 48 0.04 14.56 12.23
C VAL A 48 0.76 15.51 13.19
N LEU A 49 1.66 16.33 12.67
CA LEU A 49 2.51 17.21 13.49
C LEU A 49 1.67 18.30 14.18
N ALA A 50 2.08 18.69 15.39
CA ALA A 50 1.35 19.68 16.19
C ALA A 50 1.42 21.11 15.62
N ASP A 51 2.62 21.52 15.22
CA ASP A 51 2.95 22.91 14.90
C ASP A 51 2.94 23.18 13.38
N LEU A 52 1.91 22.69 12.68
CA LEU A 52 1.76 22.96 11.25
C LEU A 52 1.36 24.42 11.02
N PRO A 53 1.93 25.11 10.01
CA PRO A 53 1.39 26.37 9.51
C PRO A 53 -0.09 26.22 9.11
N GLU A 54 -0.89 27.26 9.30
CA GLU A 54 -2.34 27.24 9.05
C GLU A 54 -2.71 26.72 7.65
N ARG A 55 -1.98 27.13 6.60
CA ARG A 55 -2.19 26.67 5.22
C ARG A 55 -2.04 25.15 5.02
N LEU A 56 -1.37 24.45 5.93
CA LEU A 56 -1.18 23.00 5.88
C LEU A 56 -2.20 22.24 6.74
N ARG A 57 -2.99 22.92 7.58
CA ARG A 57 -3.98 22.31 8.48
C ARG A 57 -5.29 22.02 7.74
N VAL A 58 -5.28 21.03 6.86
CA VAL A 58 -6.41 20.74 5.97
C VAL A 58 -6.83 19.26 6.04
N GLY A 59 -8.14 19.03 6.17
CA GLY A 59 -8.75 17.69 6.19
C GLY A 59 -8.09 16.78 7.22
N LEU A 60 -7.50 15.68 6.76
CA LEU A 60 -6.73 14.74 7.60
C LEU A 60 -5.63 15.40 8.45
N PHE A 61 -5.06 16.53 8.02
CA PHE A 61 -3.98 17.25 8.71
C PHE A 61 -4.47 18.43 9.55
N ALA A 62 -5.79 18.61 9.71
CA ALA A 62 -6.37 19.76 10.40
C ALA A 62 -6.01 19.82 11.89
N GLU A 63 -5.92 18.65 12.55
CA GLU A 63 -5.62 18.54 13.97
C GLU A 63 -4.48 17.54 14.23
N PRO A 64 -3.65 17.78 15.27
CA PRO A 64 -2.62 16.82 15.67
C PRO A 64 -3.27 15.53 16.15
N LYS A 65 -2.95 14.42 15.50
CA LYS A 65 -3.55 13.11 15.79
C LYS A 65 -2.63 11.98 15.34
N VAL A 66 -2.64 10.90 16.12
CA VAL A 66 -1.97 9.65 15.77
C VAL A 66 -3.00 8.67 15.22
N TYR A 67 -2.76 8.21 14.01
CA TYR A 67 -3.52 7.14 13.36
C TYR A 67 -2.71 5.85 13.33
N THR A 68 -3.40 4.72 13.43
CA THR A 68 -2.82 3.43 13.05
C THR A 68 -2.72 3.36 11.54
N ALA A 69 -1.64 2.77 11.02
CA ALA A 69 -1.40 2.60 9.61
C ALA A 69 -0.97 1.16 9.25
N TYR A 70 -1.43 0.67 8.10
CA TYR A 70 -0.90 -0.51 7.43
C TYR A 70 -0.20 -0.08 6.14
N ILE A 71 1.08 -0.45 6.00
CA ILE A 71 1.92 0.00 4.89
C ILE A 71 2.39 -1.21 4.08
N ARG A 72 1.97 -1.28 2.82
CA ARG A 72 2.38 -2.31 1.87
C ARG A 72 3.49 -1.80 0.96
N PHE A 73 4.65 -2.43 1.04
CA PHE A 73 5.77 -2.23 0.12
C PHE A 73 5.72 -3.26 -1.01
N SER A 74 6.06 -2.88 -2.23
CA SER A 74 5.98 -3.78 -3.40
C SER A 74 6.88 -3.35 -4.55
N ASN A 75 7.21 -4.27 -5.45
CA ASN A 75 7.71 -3.93 -6.80
C ASN A 75 6.55 -3.53 -7.71
N GLY A 76 6.82 -3.06 -8.92
CA GLY A 76 5.82 -2.74 -9.94
C GLY A 76 5.41 -3.98 -10.74
N ALA A 77 6.34 -4.55 -11.50
CA ALA A 77 6.09 -5.76 -12.28
C ALA A 77 7.20 -6.84 -12.16
N GLN A 78 8.34 -6.54 -11.53
CA GLN A 78 9.44 -7.50 -11.35
C GLN A 78 9.22 -8.41 -10.14
N ILE A 79 9.46 -9.71 -10.34
CA ILE A 79 9.57 -10.69 -9.24
C ILE A 79 10.99 -10.74 -8.69
N ASP A 80 12.00 -10.53 -9.53
CA ASP A 80 13.40 -10.56 -9.16
C ASP A 80 13.85 -9.15 -8.76
N ASP A 81 14.17 -8.95 -7.48
CA ASP A 81 14.57 -7.64 -6.94
C ASP A 81 15.86 -7.10 -7.54
N THR A 82 16.69 -7.97 -8.13
CA THR A 82 17.94 -7.56 -8.78
C THR A 82 17.71 -6.78 -10.08
N LYS A 83 16.49 -6.82 -10.62
CA LYS A 83 16.10 -6.06 -11.80
C LYS A 83 15.56 -4.69 -11.40
N PRO A 84 15.94 -3.61 -12.11
CA PRO A 84 15.32 -2.30 -11.90
C PRO A 84 13.80 -2.38 -12.05
N ASP A 85 13.10 -1.67 -11.17
CA ASP A 85 11.65 -1.53 -11.24
C ASP A 85 11.19 -0.25 -10.55
N ILE A 86 9.92 0.11 -10.72
CA ILE A 86 9.26 1.05 -9.81
C ILE A 86 8.86 0.32 -8.51
N HIS A 87 8.97 0.96 -7.36
CA HIS A 87 8.60 0.40 -6.05
C HIS A 87 7.45 1.18 -5.43
N GLY A 88 6.42 0.47 -4.95
CA GLY A 88 5.23 1.07 -4.35
C GLY A 88 5.29 1.11 -2.82
N MET A 89 4.74 2.18 -2.24
CA MET A 89 4.39 2.31 -0.83
C MET A 89 2.91 2.70 -0.75
N ALA A 90 2.05 1.74 -0.39
CA ALA A 90 0.63 2.00 -0.16
C ALA A 90 0.37 2.06 1.35
N ILE A 91 -0.23 3.14 1.82
CA ILE A 91 -0.50 3.43 3.23
C ILE A 91 -2.02 3.43 3.41
N LYS A 92 -2.53 2.63 4.35
CA LYS A 92 -3.93 2.68 4.77
C LYS A 92 -3.98 3.07 6.24
N LEU A 93 -4.54 4.23 6.52
CA LEU A 93 -4.81 4.72 7.86
C LEU A 93 -6.12 4.13 8.38
N THR A 94 -6.24 3.92 9.69
CA THR A 94 -7.50 3.56 10.36
C THR A 94 -7.87 4.62 11.40
N GLY A 95 -9.15 4.67 11.79
CA GLY A 95 -9.66 5.67 12.74
C GLY A 95 -9.78 7.09 12.15
N VAL A 96 -9.82 7.20 10.83
CA VAL A 96 -10.04 8.46 10.11
C VAL A 96 -11.55 8.70 9.99
N ALA A 97 -12.08 9.54 10.88
CA ALA A 97 -13.46 9.98 10.84
C ALA A 97 -13.75 10.89 9.63
N GLY A 98 -15.03 11.05 9.29
CA GLY A 98 -15.50 11.89 8.19
C GLY A 98 -15.90 11.08 6.96
N ARG A 99 -16.80 11.63 6.15
CA ARG A 99 -17.35 10.95 4.97
C ARG A 99 -16.27 10.75 3.90
N LYS A 100 -16.10 9.52 3.43
CA LYS A 100 -15.19 9.21 2.30
C LYS A 100 -15.87 9.53 0.98
N ILE A 101 -15.06 9.86 -0.03
CA ILE A 101 -15.52 10.12 -1.40
C ILE A 101 -15.78 8.83 -2.19
N LEU A 102 -15.32 7.67 -1.69
CA LEU A 102 -15.53 6.40 -2.36
C LEU A 102 -16.98 5.94 -2.20
N GLU A 103 -17.66 5.70 -3.32
CA GLU A 103 -19.03 5.22 -3.37
C GLU A 103 -19.16 3.83 -2.73
N GLY A 104 -20.15 3.66 -1.85
CA GLY A 104 -20.40 2.43 -1.10
C GLY A 104 -19.51 2.23 0.13
N GLU A 105 -18.55 3.12 0.36
CA GLU A 105 -17.63 3.12 1.51
C GLU A 105 -17.58 4.49 2.20
N GLU A 106 -18.63 5.29 2.07
CA GLU A 106 -18.70 6.66 2.57
C GLU A 106 -18.51 6.75 4.10
N ASP A 107 -18.97 5.73 4.83
CA ASP A 107 -18.88 5.63 6.30
C ASP A 107 -17.64 4.86 6.78
N ALA A 108 -16.76 4.42 5.87
CA ALA A 108 -15.53 3.73 6.25
C ALA A 108 -14.62 4.66 7.06
N ALA A 109 -13.95 4.08 8.06
CA ALA A 109 -13.05 4.80 8.97
C ALA A 109 -11.58 4.74 8.53
N THR A 110 -11.30 4.50 7.25
CA THR A 110 -9.95 4.30 6.70
C THR A 110 -9.58 5.38 5.68
N HIS A 111 -8.30 5.62 5.41
CA HIS A 111 -7.86 6.58 4.39
C HIS A 111 -6.61 6.08 3.71
N ASP A 112 -6.59 6.11 2.38
CA ASP A 112 -5.52 5.51 1.59
C ASP A 112 -4.64 6.55 0.90
N PHE A 113 -3.32 6.39 1.04
CA PHE A 113 -2.33 7.02 0.17
C PHE A 113 -1.64 5.94 -0.64
N VAL A 114 -1.56 6.12 -1.96
CA VAL A 114 -0.90 5.16 -2.87
C VAL A 114 0.24 5.88 -3.58
N LEU A 115 1.46 5.52 -3.22
CA LEU A 115 2.68 6.18 -3.65
C LEU A 115 3.64 5.21 -4.34
N ALA A 116 4.60 5.76 -5.10
CA ALA A 116 5.70 5.03 -5.72
C ALA A 116 7.01 5.83 -5.68
N ASP A 117 8.16 5.18 -5.87
CA ASP A 117 9.50 5.75 -5.70
C ASP A 117 10.02 6.58 -6.88
N LYS A 118 9.10 7.25 -7.59
CA LYS A 118 9.38 8.19 -8.69
C LYS A 118 8.47 9.41 -8.54
N PRO A 119 8.96 10.67 -8.69
CA PRO A 119 8.17 11.88 -8.43
C PRO A 119 7.04 12.16 -9.43
N VAL A 120 7.11 11.55 -10.62
CA VAL A 120 6.22 11.78 -11.75
C VAL A 120 5.61 10.47 -12.22
N PHE A 121 4.40 10.55 -12.77
CA PHE A 121 3.80 9.43 -13.49
C PHE A 121 4.24 9.46 -14.96
N PHE A 122 4.24 8.31 -15.63
CA PHE A 122 4.82 8.19 -16.98
C PHE A 122 3.83 8.43 -18.13
N ILE A 123 2.56 8.72 -17.82
CA ILE A 123 1.50 8.97 -18.81
C ILE A 123 0.73 10.22 -18.40
N ARG A 124 0.45 11.13 -19.35
CA ARG A 124 -0.23 12.40 -19.08
C ARG A 124 -1.72 12.25 -18.76
N ASN A 125 -2.47 11.65 -19.68
CA ASN A 125 -3.93 11.68 -19.69
C ASN A 125 -4.51 10.36 -20.21
N THR A 126 -5.84 10.27 -20.26
CA THR A 126 -6.56 9.03 -20.59
C THR A 126 -6.28 8.58 -22.02
N SER A 127 -6.24 9.49 -22.99
CA SER A 127 -6.03 9.13 -24.41
C SER A 127 -4.67 8.47 -24.64
N ASP A 128 -3.61 9.03 -24.06
CA ASP A 128 -2.28 8.44 -24.09
C ASP A 128 -2.24 7.10 -23.36
N TYR A 129 -2.99 6.97 -22.26
CA TYR A 129 -3.04 5.73 -21.49
C TYR A 129 -3.74 4.61 -22.27
N VAL A 130 -4.83 4.92 -22.98
CA VAL A 130 -5.47 3.96 -23.90
C VAL A 130 -4.46 3.46 -24.94
N ARG A 131 -3.73 4.37 -25.61
CA ARG A 131 -2.69 4.00 -26.60
C ARG A 131 -1.62 3.10 -26.00
N PHE A 132 -1.11 3.46 -24.82
CA PHE A 132 -0.13 2.66 -24.11
C PHE A 132 -0.66 1.27 -23.76
N MET A 133 -1.85 1.18 -23.16
CA MET A 133 -2.43 -0.09 -22.71
C MET A 133 -2.79 -1.00 -23.87
N ALA A 134 -3.27 -0.46 -24.98
CA ALA A 134 -3.56 -1.24 -26.18
C ALA A 134 -2.28 -1.88 -26.75
N GLU A 135 -1.19 -1.11 -26.87
CA GLU A 135 0.10 -1.63 -27.33
C GLU A 135 0.74 -2.57 -26.31
N PHE A 136 0.66 -2.25 -25.02
CA PHE A 136 1.17 -3.10 -23.96
C PHE A 136 0.43 -4.43 -23.90
N ALA A 137 -0.91 -4.45 -24.05
CA ALA A 137 -1.68 -5.69 -24.11
C ALA A 137 -1.29 -6.57 -25.30
N ARG A 138 -0.91 -5.97 -26.44
CA ARG A 138 -0.40 -6.69 -27.62
C ARG A 138 1.01 -7.22 -27.41
N SER A 139 1.88 -6.48 -26.73
CA SER A 139 3.32 -6.78 -26.63
C SER A 139 3.68 -7.64 -25.40
N ALA A 140 2.99 -7.46 -24.28
CA ALA A 140 3.28 -8.11 -23.01
C ALA A 140 3.30 -9.66 -23.08
N PRO A 141 2.38 -10.34 -23.80
CA PRO A 141 2.46 -11.80 -23.96
C PRO A 141 3.72 -12.30 -24.67
N ARG A 142 4.37 -11.45 -25.48
CA ARG A 142 5.64 -11.74 -26.16
C ARG A 142 6.87 -11.29 -25.37
N GLY A 143 6.68 -10.67 -24.20
CA GLY A 143 7.76 -10.06 -23.42
C GLY A 143 8.38 -8.83 -24.10
N GLU A 144 7.68 -8.24 -25.07
CA GLU A 144 8.16 -7.11 -25.86
C GLU A 144 7.71 -5.78 -25.25
N PRO A 145 8.53 -4.72 -25.36
CA PRO A 145 8.08 -3.37 -25.03
C PRO A 145 7.02 -2.88 -26.03
N PRO A 146 6.17 -1.90 -25.66
CA PRO A 146 5.14 -1.34 -26.54
C PRO A 146 5.75 -0.40 -27.58
N LEU A 147 6.49 -0.95 -28.55
CA LEU A 147 7.32 -0.21 -29.51
C LEU A 147 6.55 0.82 -30.32
N ALA A 148 5.30 0.54 -30.73
CA ALA A 148 4.48 1.49 -31.47
C ALA A 148 4.09 2.71 -30.62
N PHE A 149 3.80 2.50 -29.32
CA PHE A 149 3.58 3.62 -28.39
C PHE A 149 4.86 4.43 -28.19
N ILE A 150 6.00 3.76 -28.02
CA ILE A 150 7.31 4.42 -27.88
C ILE A 150 7.62 5.28 -29.12
N ALA A 151 7.38 4.75 -30.33
CA ALA A 151 7.56 5.49 -31.58
C ALA A 151 6.61 6.70 -31.67
N TRP A 152 5.32 6.50 -31.37
CA TRP A 152 4.35 7.58 -31.32
C TRP A 152 4.75 8.67 -30.31
N LEU A 153 5.22 8.29 -29.12
CA LEU A 153 5.67 9.23 -28.09
C LEU A 153 6.89 10.03 -28.57
N LYS A 154 7.85 9.37 -29.22
CA LYS A 154 9.03 10.03 -29.80
C LYS A 154 8.65 11.11 -30.85
N GLU A 155 7.62 10.85 -31.65
CA GLU A 155 7.17 11.77 -32.70
C GLU A 155 6.29 12.91 -32.17
N ASN A 156 5.43 12.64 -31.19
CA ASN A 156 4.37 13.56 -30.76
C ASN A 156 4.67 14.27 -29.43
N ARG A 157 5.44 13.64 -28.52
CA ARG A 157 5.79 14.14 -27.18
C ARG A 157 7.20 13.68 -26.78
N PRO A 158 8.26 14.08 -27.53
CA PRO A 158 9.63 13.64 -27.27
C PRO A 158 10.10 13.94 -25.83
N GLU A 159 9.56 14.96 -25.18
CA GLU A 159 9.84 15.32 -23.80
C GLU A 159 9.36 14.29 -22.75
N ASP A 160 8.33 13.48 -23.07
CA ASP A 160 7.82 12.43 -22.19
C ASP A 160 8.59 11.11 -22.35
N LEU A 161 9.34 10.94 -23.43
CA LEU A 161 10.07 9.70 -23.72
C LEU A 161 11.09 9.33 -22.62
N PRO A 162 11.92 10.27 -22.11
CA PRO A 162 12.79 9.97 -20.97
C PRO A 162 12.01 9.59 -19.70
N VAL A 163 10.81 10.15 -19.49
CA VAL A 163 9.96 9.84 -18.34
C VAL A 163 9.46 8.40 -18.43
N LEU A 164 8.95 7.98 -19.59
CA LEU A 164 8.53 6.60 -19.86
C LEU A 164 9.69 5.61 -19.66
N LEU A 165 10.83 5.85 -20.34
CA LEU A 165 11.96 4.94 -20.32
C LEU A 165 12.62 4.84 -18.94
N GLY A 166 12.63 5.93 -18.18
CA GLY A 166 13.19 6.01 -16.84
C GLY A 166 12.25 5.53 -15.72
N PHE A 167 10.95 5.37 -15.98
CA PHE A 167 9.95 5.10 -14.95
C PHE A 167 10.27 3.85 -14.11
N ARG A 168 10.66 2.75 -14.77
CA ARG A 168 10.98 1.47 -14.13
C ARG A 168 12.48 1.26 -13.91
N GLN A 169 13.30 2.28 -14.03
CA GLN A 169 14.76 2.16 -13.85
C GLN A 169 15.20 2.46 -12.41
N GLN A 170 14.29 2.36 -11.43
CA GLN A 170 14.63 2.61 -10.04
C GLN A 170 15.29 1.38 -9.43
N VAL A 171 16.27 1.61 -8.56
CA VAL A 171 17.01 0.60 -7.83
C VAL A 171 17.16 1.10 -6.40
N GLN A 172 16.80 0.29 -5.43
CA GLN A 172 16.82 0.66 -4.01
C GLN A 172 17.67 -0.33 -3.22
N ASP A 173 18.35 0.13 -2.17
CA ASP A 173 18.99 -0.79 -1.21
C ASP A 173 17.96 -1.46 -0.28
N SER A 174 16.91 -0.72 0.05
CA SER A 174 15.82 -1.18 0.91
C SER A 174 14.56 -0.37 0.60
N PRO A 175 13.35 -0.98 0.62
CA PRO A 175 12.11 -0.23 0.59
C PRO A 175 12.01 0.81 1.73
N LEU A 176 12.69 0.57 2.87
CA LEU A 176 12.66 1.52 3.98
C LEU A 176 13.51 2.78 3.75
N ALA A 177 14.40 2.75 2.75
CA ALA A 177 15.33 3.81 2.42
C ALA A 177 14.94 4.60 1.17
N ALA A 178 13.83 4.23 0.51
CA ALA A 178 13.35 4.89 -0.69
C ALA A 178 12.47 6.11 -0.35
N ARG A 179 12.52 7.13 -1.21
CA ARG A 179 11.58 8.25 -1.18
C ARG A 179 10.39 7.93 -2.08
N TYR A 180 9.18 8.13 -1.59
CA TYR A 180 7.95 7.85 -2.32
C TYR A 180 7.17 9.11 -2.65
N TRP A 181 6.31 9.02 -3.66
CA TRP A 181 5.51 10.13 -4.19
C TRP A 181 4.15 9.66 -4.66
N SER A 182 3.14 10.51 -4.53
CA SER A 182 1.80 10.24 -5.07
C SER A 182 1.76 10.27 -6.59
N GLN A 183 2.79 10.86 -7.23
CA GLN A 183 2.99 11.04 -8.68
C GLN A 183 1.98 11.95 -9.38
N VAL A 184 0.71 11.83 -9.01
CA VAL A 184 -0.42 12.56 -9.55
C VAL A 184 -0.99 13.55 -8.52
N PRO A 185 -1.72 14.59 -8.96
CA PRO A 185 -2.24 15.63 -8.09
C PRO A 185 -3.49 15.22 -7.29
N TYR A 186 -3.70 15.87 -6.15
CA TYR A 186 -4.85 15.75 -5.25
C TYR A 186 -5.32 17.15 -4.88
N ALA A 187 -6.58 17.31 -4.47
CA ALA A 187 -7.02 18.54 -3.85
C ALA A 187 -6.32 18.71 -2.51
N TYR A 188 -6.19 19.95 -2.08
CA TYR A 188 -5.77 20.27 -0.73
C TYR A 188 -6.71 21.32 -0.14
N GLY A 189 -7.89 20.85 0.26
CA GLY A 189 -8.98 21.67 0.82
C GLY A 189 -10.30 21.46 0.10
N LEU A 190 -11.34 22.09 0.62
CA LEU A 190 -12.63 22.11 -0.06
C LEU A 190 -12.57 23.10 -1.23
N GLY A 191 -13.04 22.66 -2.41
CA GLY A 191 -12.97 23.43 -3.65
C GLY A 191 -11.76 23.10 -4.52
N ASN A 192 -11.34 24.06 -5.34
CA ASN A 192 -10.29 23.90 -6.36
C ASN A 192 -9.16 24.94 -6.23
N ALA A 193 -9.01 25.54 -5.04
CA ALA A 193 -8.06 26.63 -4.83
C ALA A 193 -6.60 26.13 -4.81
N HIS A 194 -6.36 24.95 -4.26
CA HIS A 194 -5.03 24.36 -4.13
C HIS A 194 -5.04 22.90 -4.55
N ALA A 195 -4.00 22.51 -5.30
CA ALA A 195 -3.65 21.14 -5.53
C ALA A 195 -2.41 20.78 -4.71
N CYS A 196 -2.21 19.49 -4.49
CA CYS A 196 -0.98 18.98 -3.91
C CYS A 196 -0.52 17.68 -4.54
N ARG A 197 0.75 17.35 -4.32
CA ARG A 197 1.27 15.98 -4.39
C ARG A 197 1.78 15.59 -3.00
N TYR A 198 1.71 14.31 -2.69
CA TYR A 198 2.28 13.78 -1.46
C TYR A 198 3.67 13.20 -1.71
N SER A 199 4.55 13.32 -0.73
CA SER A 199 5.86 12.66 -0.72
C SER A 199 6.14 12.05 0.64
N VAL A 200 6.79 10.89 0.68
CA VAL A 200 7.25 10.25 1.91
C VAL A 200 8.76 10.17 1.86
N VAL A 201 9.43 10.89 2.76
CA VAL A 201 10.89 11.02 2.80
C VAL A 201 11.42 10.16 3.93
N PRO A 202 12.30 9.18 3.66
CA PRO A 202 12.87 8.32 4.69
C PRO A 202 13.85 9.11 5.57
N SER A 203 13.89 8.76 6.86
CA SER A 203 15.02 9.15 7.70
C SER A 203 16.31 8.55 7.12
N LYS A 204 17.41 9.31 7.21
CA LYS A 204 18.75 8.81 6.90
C LYS A 204 19.10 7.54 7.69
N ASP A 205 18.53 7.39 8.89
CA ASP A 205 18.80 6.28 9.80
C ASP A 205 18.05 4.98 9.39
N ASN A 206 17.16 5.05 8.39
CA ASN A 206 16.52 3.86 7.82
C ASN A 206 17.48 3.00 7.01
N LEU A 207 18.62 3.55 6.57
CA LEU A 207 19.67 2.83 5.85
C LEU A 207 20.97 2.89 6.65
N VAL A 208 21.36 1.75 7.23
CA VAL A 208 22.64 1.64 7.96
C VAL A 208 23.81 1.36 7.02
N SER A 209 23.59 0.51 6.01
CA SER A 209 24.59 0.16 5.01
C SER A 209 23.91 -0.22 3.70
N SER A 210 24.45 0.24 2.58
CA SER A 210 24.04 -0.22 1.26
C SER A 210 24.38 -1.69 1.06
N ILE A 211 23.60 -2.38 0.21
CA ILE A 211 23.82 -3.77 -0.14
C ILE A 211 24.56 -3.79 -1.49
N PRO A 212 25.83 -4.26 -1.54
CA PRO A 212 26.58 -4.35 -2.80
C PRO A 212 25.81 -5.15 -3.85
N SER A 213 25.90 -4.74 -5.12
CA SER A 213 25.11 -5.31 -6.22
C SER A 213 25.24 -6.82 -6.37
N GLU A 214 26.44 -7.34 -6.13
CA GLU A 214 26.83 -8.74 -6.18
C GLU A 214 26.29 -9.58 -5.02
N ALA A 215 25.90 -8.93 -3.92
CA ALA A 215 25.29 -9.58 -2.75
C ALA A 215 23.75 -9.61 -2.84
N ARG A 216 23.15 -8.98 -3.86
CA ARG A 216 21.69 -8.91 -4.02
C ARG A 216 21.15 -10.20 -4.63
N GLY A 217 20.30 -10.90 -3.87
CA GLY A 217 19.49 -12.03 -4.35
C GLY A 217 18.09 -11.61 -4.80
N PRO A 218 17.29 -12.49 -5.43
CA PRO A 218 15.98 -12.13 -5.99
C PRO A 218 14.93 -11.67 -4.96
N GLY A 219 15.18 -11.82 -3.66
CA GLY A 219 14.33 -11.38 -2.55
C GLY A 219 14.95 -10.30 -1.66
N TYR A 220 16.08 -9.69 -2.06
CA TYR A 220 16.89 -8.87 -1.15
C TYR A 220 16.13 -7.68 -0.56
N LEU A 221 15.11 -7.14 -1.23
CA LEU A 221 14.36 -5.99 -0.72
C LEU A 221 13.53 -6.36 0.51
N ARG A 222 12.88 -7.53 0.51
CA ARG A 222 12.19 -8.06 1.71
C ARG A 222 13.18 -8.45 2.79
N GLU A 223 14.31 -9.03 2.40
CA GLU A 223 15.38 -9.39 3.33
C GLU A 223 15.90 -8.14 4.04
N ALA A 224 16.22 -7.06 3.32
CA ALA A 224 16.64 -5.78 3.89
C ALA A 224 15.62 -5.23 4.91
N MET A 225 14.32 -5.32 4.64
CA MET A 225 13.28 -4.94 5.61
C MET A 225 13.26 -5.86 6.84
N THR A 226 13.43 -7.17 6.63
CA THR A 226 13.46 -8.17 7.72
C THR A 226 14.67 -7.96 8.61
N ASP A 227 15.82 -7.64 8.03
CA ASP A 227 17.08 -7.41 8.73
C ASP A 227 16.97 -6.16 9.60
N HIS A 228 16.35 -5.10 9.08
CA HIS A 228 16.14 -3.84 9.81
C HIS A 228 15.09 -3.96 10.91
N LEU A 229 13.86 -4.35 10.55
CA LEU A 229 12.70 -4.32 11.46
C LEU A 229 12.65 -5.53 12.41
N THR A 230 13.07 -6.72 11.96
CA THR A 230 12.98 -7.95 12.74
C THR A 230 14.29 -8.28 13.44
N ARG A 231 15.39 -8.45 12.68
CA ARG A 231 16.66 -8.96 13.26
C ARG A 231 17.40 -7.93 14.08
N ALA A 232 17.57 -6.72 13.55
CA ALA A 232 18.20 -5.62 14.25
C ALA A 232 17.24 -4.89 15.21
N ALA A 233 15.94 -5.23 15.16
CA ALA A 233 14.89 -4.63 15.96
C ALA A 233 14.91 -3.09 15.96
N ARG A 234 15.10 -2.46 14.79
CA ARG A 234 15.14 -1.00 14.63
C ARG A 234 13.83 -0.46 14.06
N PRO A 235 13.33 0.69 14.55
CA PRO A 235 12.23 1.37 13.88
C PRO A 235 12.67 1.92 12.52
N ALA A 236 11.72 2.15 11.62
CA ALA A 236 11.92 2.97 10.43
C ALA A 236 11.01 4.19 10.49
N VAL A 237 11.58 5.37 10.23
CA VAL A 237 10.89 6.66 10.36
C VAL A 237 10.86 7.37 9.01
N PHE A 238 9.74 8.00 8.69
CA PHE A 238 9.60 8.83 7.50
C PHE A 238 8.88 10.13 7.84
N ASP A 239 9.21 11.20 7.13
CA ASP A 239 8.36 12.39 7.07
C ASP A 239 7.37 12.23 5.92
N PHE A 240 6.08 12.28 6.21
CA PHE A 240 5.03 12.44 5.21
C PHE A 240 4.87 13.94 4.91
N ARG A 241 4.97 14.30 3.65
CA ARG A 241 5.10 15.67 3.17
C ARG A 241 4.05 16.00 2.11
N VAL A 242 3.71 17.28 2.03
CA VAL A 242 2.80 17.88 1.04
C VAL A 242 3.60 18.82 0.17
N GLN A 243 3.42 18.72 -1.14
CA GLN A 243 3.92 19.66 -2.14
C GLN A 243 2.73 20.45 -2.66
N LEU A 244 2.52 21.68 -2.19
CA LEU A 244 1.42 22.52 -2.66
C LEU A 244 1.70 23.08 -4.06
N ASN A 245 0.65 23.26 -4.84
CA ASN A 245 0.67 23.98 -6.11
C ASN A 245 -0.64 24.75 -6.28
N ASP A 246 -0.52 26.06 -6.48
CA ASP A 246 -1.66 26.96 -6.68
C ASP A 246 -2.15 26.95 -8.14
N ASP A 247 -1.35 26.43 -9.07
CA ASP A 247 -1.82 26.18 -10.43
C ASP A 247 -2.66 24.90 -10.49
N THR A 248 -3.98 25.10 -10.42
CA THR A 248 -4.98 24.04 -10.54
C THR A 248 -5.56 23.92 -11.96
N SER A 249 -4.88 24.47 -12.97
CA SER A 249 -5.29 24.34 -14.37
C SER A 249 -5.20 22.90 -14.88
N ALA A 250 -6.01 22.56 -15.88
CA ALA A 250 -5.98 21.23 -16.52
C ALA A 250 -4.58 20.89 -17.08
N THR A 251 -3.83 21.87 -17.60
CA THR A 251 -2.46 21.67 -18.10
C THR A 251 -1.50 21.15 -17.02
N THR A 252 -1.70 21.56 -15.76
CA THR A 252 -0.87 21.13 -14.63
C THR A 252 -1.42 19.88 -13.95
N ILE A 253 -2.75 19.74 -13.89
CA ILE A 253 -3.41 18.61 -13.25
C ILE A 253 -3.34 17.33 -14.10
N ASP A 254 -3.60 17.44 -15.41
CA ASP A 254 -3.63 16.34 -16.37
C ASP A 254 -2.28 16.12 -17.08
N ASN A 255 -1.20 16.61 -16.47
CA ASN A 255 0.18 16.34 -16.90
C ASN A 255 1.10 15.92 -15.74
N PRO A 256 0.91 14.72 -15.17
CA PRO A 256 1.75 14.19 -14.11
C PRO A 256 3.16 13.77 -14.57
N THR A 257 3.53 13.92 -15.85
CA THR A 257 4.90 13.64 -16.33
C THR A 257 5.89 14.75 -15.97
N VAL A 258 5.37 15.92 -15.56
CA VAL A 258 6.17 17.06 -15.14
C VAL A 258 6.32 17.09 -13.62
N GLU A 259 7.55 17.26 -13.16
CA GLU A 259 7.87 17.49 -11.74
C GLU A 259 7.58 18.94 -11.37
N TRP A 260 6.95 19.16 -10.21
CA TRP A 260 6.69 20.51 -9.72
C TRP A 260 7.92 21.09 -9.02
N ALA A 261 8.18 22.38 -9.23
CA ALA A 261 9.30 23.09 -8.63
C ALA A 261 9.02 23.61 -7.20
N THR A 262 7.80 23.43 -6.70
CA THR A 262 7.38 23.94 -5.38
C THR A 262 7.98 23.12 -4.23
N PRO A 263 8.15 23.71 -3.04
CA PRO A 263 8.75 23.01 -1.89
C PRO A 263 7.86 21.86 -1.37
N VAL A 264 8.52 20.87 -0.74
CA VAL A 264 7.87 19.74 -0.03
C VAL A 264 7.95 19.94 1.48
N GLU A 265 6.80 20.06 2.13
CA GLU A 265 6.71 20.41 3.55
C GLU A 265 6.16 19.26 4.38
N ALA A 266 6.80 18.96 5.51
CA ALA A 266 6.36 17.87 6.39
C ALA A 266 5.05 18.22 7.09
N VAL A 267 4.08 17.29 7.03
CA VAL A 267 2.77 17.41 7.69
C VAL A 267 2.52 16.30 8.71
N ALA A 268 3.20 15.17 8.57
CA ALA A 268 3.09 14.05 9.50
C ALA A 268 4.39 13.24 9.57
N ARG A 269 4.54 12.44 10.63
CA ARG A 269 5.61 11.46 10.81
C ARG A 269 5.04 10.05 10.76
N ILE A 270 5.64 9.19 9.97
CA ILE A 270 5.35 7.76 9.95
C ILE A 270 6.42 7.05 10.76
N THR A 271 6.01 6.18 11.69
CA THR A 271 6.92 5.31 12.42
C THR A 271 6.49 3.86 12.27
N ILE A 272 7.33 3.05 11.64
CA ILE A 272 7.18 1.59 11.57
C ILE A 272 8.00 1.01 12.74
N PRO A 273 7.36 0.45 13.79
CA PRO A 273 8.09 -0.12 14.91
C PRO A 273 8.77 -1.45 14.53
N PRO A 274 9.79 -1.88 15.31
CA PRO A 274 10.44 -3.19 15.17
C PRO A 274 9.44 -4.33 15.21
N GLN A 275 9.33 -5.15 14.15
CA GLN A 275 8.28 -6.15 14.04
C GLN A 275 8.64 -7.32 13.13
N THR A 276 8.08 -8.50 13.41
CA THR A 276 8.07 -9.60 12.43
C THR A 276 6.88 -9.43 11.50
N PHE A 277 7.09 -9.26 10.20
CA PHE A 277 5.98 -9.06 9.25
C PHE A 277 5.87 -10.14 8.17
N THR A 278 6.71 -11.18 8.25
CA THR A 278 6.85 -12.23 7.24
C THR A 278 6.02 -13.49 7.55
N SER A 279 5.14 -13.44 8.54
CA SER A 279 4.22 -14.56 8.82
C SER A 279 3.25 -14.75 7.65
N ALA A 280 2.88 -16.01 7.37
CA ALA A 280 1.96 -16.33 6.29
C ALA A 280 0.61 -15.59 6.43
N ALA A 281 0.13 -15.42 7.68
CA ALA A 281 -1.12 -14.71 7.96
C ALA A 281 -1.02 -13.20 7.65
N GLN A 282 0.08 -12.55 8.01
CA GLN A 282 0.29 -11.12 7.72
C GLN A 282 0.54 -10.87 6.23
N LEU A 283 1.27 -11.77 5.56
CA LEU A 283 1.43 -11.72 4.11
C LEU A 283 0.07 -11.89 3.41
N ALA A 284 -0.75 -12.85 3.83
CA ALA A 284 -2.10 -13.04 3.29
C ALA A 284 -3.01 -11.84 3.56
N PHE A 285 -2.91 -11.20 4.73
CA PHE A 285 -3.61 -9.95 5.01
C PHE A 285 -3.16 -8.84 4.05
N GLY A 286 -1.86 -8.62 3.92
CA GLY A 286 -1.29 -7.64 2.99
C GLY A 286 -1.70 -7.90 1.54
N ASP A 287 -1.75 -9.16 1.13
CA ASP A 287 -2.16 -9.53 -0.21
C ASP A 287 -3.65 -9.35 -0.46
N ASN A 288 -4.50 -9.49 0.56
CA ASN A 288 -5.93 -9.25 0.44
C ASN A 288 -6.33 -7.80 0.69
N LEU A 289 -5.50 -6.99 1.35
CA LEU A 289 -5.82 -5.58 1.58
C LEU A 289 -5.99 -4.80 0.26
N SER A 290 -7.03 -3.98 0.20
CA SER A 290 -7.31 -3.10 -0.94
C SER A 290 -6.89 -1.68 -0.63
N PHE A 291 -6.24 -1.04 -1.59
CA PHE A 291 -5.92 0.37 -1.51
C PHE A 291 -6.57 1.06 -2.71
N THR A 292 -7.07 2.28 -2.56
CA THR A 292 -7.44 3.14 -3.69
C THR A 292 -7.30 4.61 -3.31
N PRO A 293 -6.71 5.48 -4.15
CA PRO A 293 -6.63 6.92 -3.88
C PRO A 293 -7.96 7.58 -3.57
N TRP A 294 -9.06 6.97 -4.04
CA TRP A 294 -10.42 7.45 -3.86
C TRP A 294 -11.00 7.09 -2.49
N HIS A 295 -10.32 6.25 -1.71
CA HIS A 295 -10.67 6.02 -0.31
C HIS A 295 -10.07 7.14 0.54
N ALA A 296 -10.59 8.35 0.37
CA ALA A 296 -10.06 9.57 0.95
C ALA A 296 -11.18 10.50 1.45
N LEU A 297 -10.80 11.45 2.31
CA LEU A 297 -11.65 12.59 2.68
C LEU A 297 -11.79 13.54 1.49
N LEU A 298 -12.86 14.33 1.46
CA LEU A 298 -13.18 15.21 0.34
C LEU A 298 -12.12 16.29 0.10
N GLU A 299 -11.51 16.79 1.17
CA GLU A 299 -10.43 17.77 1.14
C GLU A 299 -9.17 17.25 0.43
N HIS A 300 -9.03 15.93 0.34
CA HIS A 300 -7.89 15.22 -0.24
C HIS A 300 -8.30 14.45 -1.50
N ARG A 301 -9.39 14.85 -2.17
CA ARG A 301 -9.90 14.15 -3.35
C ARG A 301 -8.84 14.06 -4.46
N PRO A 302 -8.64 12.90 -5.09
CA PRO A 302 -7.76 12.80 -6.26
C PRO A 302 -8.19 13.75 -7.39
N LEU A 303 -7.21 14.32 -8.13
CA LEU A 303 -7.46 15.23 -9.26
C LEU A 303 -6.92 14.69 -10.57
N GLY A 304 -7.60 15.02 -11.66
CA GLY A 304 -7.15 14.76 -13.03
C GLY A 304 -7.53 13.38 -13.56
N GLU A 305 -7.43 13.26 -14.89
CA GLU A 305 -7.84 12.12 -15.67
C GLU A 305 -7.19 10.80 -15.22
N ILE A 306 -5.90 10.82 -14.89
CA ILE A 306 -5.20 9.62 -14.41
C ILE A 306 -5.78 9.13 -13.09
N ASN A 307 -6.22 10.03 -12.20
CA ASN A 307 -6.88 9.60 -10.99
C ASN A 307 -8.28 9.03 -11.26
N GLU A 308 -9.03 9.55 -12.24
CA GLU A 308 -10.30 8.94 -12.68
C GLU A 308 -10.09 7.53 -13.25
N VAL A 309 -9.02 7.32 -14.05
CA VAL A 309 -8.61 5.97 -14.46
C VAL A 309 -8.35 5.09 -13.25
N ARG A 310 -7.56 5.57 -12.27
CA ARG A 310 -7.25 4.82 -11.03
C ARG A 310 -8.52 4.48 -10.25
N ARG A 311 -9.53 5.36 -10.23
CA ARG A 311 -10.83 5.11 -9.57
C ARG A 311 -11.43 3.79 -10.02
N ARG A 312 -11.62 3.66 -11.33
CA ARG A 312 -12.28 2.49 -11.93
C ARG A 312 -11.39 1.26 -11.88
N VAL A 313 -10.14 1.40 -12.31
CA VAL A 313 -9.19 0.28 -12.44
C VAL A 313 -8.90 -0.37 -11.09
N TYR A 314 -8.71 0.41 -10.02
CA TYR A 314 -8.37 -0.14 -8.71
C TYR A 314 -9.56 -0.92 -8.12
N LEU A 315 -10.79 -0.39 -8.25
CA LEU A 315 -11.99 -1.07 -7.79
C LEU A 315 -12.23 -2.36 -8.57
N SER A 316 -12.12 -2.32 -9.90
CA SER A 316 -12.32 -3.51 -10.72
C SER A 316 -11.25 -4.58 -10.49
N SER A 317 -9.98 -4.18 -10.43
CA SER A 317 -8.86 -5.10 -10.15
C SER A 317 -8.98 -5.71 -8.76
N SER A 318 -9.42 -4.94 -7.77
CA SER A 318 -9.71 -5.45 -6.44
C SER A 318 -10.85 -6.46 -6.47
N GLY A 319 -11.98 -6.14 -7.09
CA GLY A 319 -13.12 -7.04 -7.23
C GLY A 319 -12.73 -8.38 -7.85
N LEU A 320 -12.08 -8.35 -9.01
CA LEU A 320 -11.60 -9.55 -9.71
C LEU A 320 -10.69 -10.42 -8.83
N ARG A 321 -9.76 -9.80 -8.11
CA ARG A 321 -8.84 -10.52 -7.22
C ARG A 321 -9.56 -11.20 -6.06
N HIS A 322 -10.48 -10.49 -5.40
CA HIS A 322 -11.22 -11.01 -4.26
C HIS A 322 -12.19 -12.12 -4.66
N GLU A 323 -12.89 -11.95 -5.78
CA GLU A 323 -13.76 -12.97 -6.37
C GLU A 323 -12.97 -14.23 -6.72
N THR A 324 -11.82 -14.07 -7.39
CA THR A 324 -10.94 -15.19 -7.78
C THR A 324 -10.39 -15.92 -6.55
N ASN A 325 -9.97 -15.18 -5.53
CA ASN A 325 -9.39 -15.76 -4.31
C ASN A 325 -10.46 -16.25 -3.31
N GLN A 326 -11.74 -16.02 -3.60
CA GLN A 326 -12.86 -16.34 -2.70
C GLN A 326 -12.72 -15.70 -1.31
N VAL A 327 -12.19 -14.47 -1.27
CA VAL A 327 -12.00 -13.69 -0.04
C VAL A 327 -12.93 -12.50 -0.04
N VAL A 328 -13.67 -12.31 1.04
CA VAL A 328 -14.51 -11.11 1.22
C VAL A 328 -13.60 -9.90 1.46
N ARG A 329 -13.71 -8.87 0.61
CA ARG A 329 -13.03 -7.59 0.80
C ARG A 329 -13.55 -6.92 2.08
N ARG A 330 -12.63 -6.48 2.95
CA ARG A 330 -12.96 -5.77 4.20
C ARG A 330 -11.92 -4.67 4.47
N GLU A 331 -12.37 -3.58 5.04
CA GLU A 331 -11.49 -2.56 5.62
C GLU A 331 -10.97 -3.04 7.00
N PRO A 332 -9.70 -2.76 7.33
CA PRO A 332 -9.14 -3.10 8.62
C PRO A 332 -9.62 -2.14 9.71
N THR A 333 -9.69 -2.63 10.93
CA THR A 333 -10.10 -1.89 12.13
C THR A 333 -8.94 -1.22 12.85
N GLY A 334 -7.70 -1.64 12.55
CA GLY A 334 -6.50 -1.19 13.24
C GLY A 334 -6.08 -2.10 14.41
N ASN A 335 -6.73 -3.25 14.58
CA ASN A 335 -6.39 -4.27 15.59
C ASN A 335 -5.74 -5.52 14.98
N GLU A 336 -5.59 -5.58 13.66
CA GLU A 336 -5.05 -6.72 12.93
C GLU A 336 -3.52 -6.73 13.02
N HIS A 337 -3.00 -7.36 14.09
CA HIS A 337 -1.56 -7.53 14.30
C HIS A 337 -1.24 -9.00 14.55
N TRP A 338 -0.21 -9.52 13.88
CA TRP A 338 0.17 -10.94 13.96
C TRP A 338 1.44 -11.18 14.78
N SER A 339 2.14 -10.12 15.14
CA SER A 339 3.53 -10.20 15.61
C SER A 339 3.86 -9.32 16.80
N PHE A 340 2.85 -8.70 17.42
CA PHE A 340 3.02 -7.93 18.64
C PHE A 340 2.08 -8.39 19.73
N ASN A 341 2.65 -8.80 20.86
CA ASN A 341 2.09 -8.35 22.12
C ASN A 341 2.23 -6.82 22.13
N MET A 342 1.20 -6.07 21.74
CA MET A 342 1.07 -4.65 22.16
C MET A 342 0.79 -4.57 23.67
N ARG A 343 1.61 -5.27 24.46
CA ARG A 343 1.85 -5.02 25.87
C ARG A 343 3.30 -4.60 26.02
N LEU A 344 3.80 -3.72 25.14
CA LEU A 344 4.89 -2.87 25.60
C LEU A 344 4.30 -2.09 26.77
N SER A 345 4.87 -2.34 27.93
CA SER A 345 4.58 -1.60 29.14
C SER A 345 4.83 -0.10 28.90
N PRO A 346 4.18 0.81 29.63
CA PRO A 346 4.51 2.23 29.59
C PRO A 346 6.03 2.48 29.71
N GLU A 347 6.75 1.65 30.46
CA GLU A 347 8.22 1.69 30.56
C GLU A 347 8.92 1.41 29.21
N GLU A 348 8.44 0.44 28.44
CA GLU A 348 9.01 0.10 27.12
C GLU A 348 8.63 1.10 26.04
N LEU A 349 7.44 1.71 26.11
CA LEU A 349 7.02 2.80 25.22
C LEU A 349 7.76 4.12 25.49
N THR A 350 8.31 4.29 26.70
CA THR A 350 9.03 5.51 27.12
C THR A 350 10.55 5.35 27.15
N ALA A 351 11.07 4.14 26.88
CA ALA A 351 12.49 3.88 26.77
C ALA A 351 13.08 4.63 25.56
N GLY A 352 14.03 5.53 25.82
CA GLY A 352 14.72 6.32 24.78
C GLY A 352 14.04 7.65 24.42
N ILE A 353 12.93 8.00 25.09
CA ILE A 353 12.30 9.32 24.94
C ILE A 353 12.81 10.26 26.05
N ASN A 354 13.04 11.54 25.73
CA ASN A 354 13.45 12.54 26.72
C ASN A 354 12.39 12.77 27.82
N ASP A 355 12.82 13.24 28.99
CA ASP A 355 11.96 13.30 30.18
C ASP A 355 10.78 14.28 30.04
N ASP A 356 10.91 15.29 29.18
CA ASP A 356 9.84 16.24 28.88
C ASP A 356 8.63 15.57 28.22
N PHE A 357 8.86 14.66 27.27
CA PHE A 357 7.77 13.94 26.61
C PHE A 357 7.18 12.81 27.47
N LYS A 358 7.98 12.20 28.35
CA LYS A 358 7.46 11.29 29.39
C LYS A 358 6.45 12.00 30.30
N ALA A 359 6.74 13.24 30.67
CA ALA A 359 5.84 14.05 31.49
C ALA A 359 4.53 14.40 30.75
N VAL A 360 4.57 14.56 29.43
CA VAL A 360 3.37 14.78 28.58
C VAL A 360 2.51 13.52 28.50
N LEU A 361 3.11 12.35 28.23
CA LEU A 361 2.41 11.05 28.20
C LEU A 361 1.73 10.73 29.54
N ALA A 362 2.43 10.95 30.66
CA ALA A 362 1.88 10.76 31.99
C ALA A 362 0.68 11.68 32.27
N LYS A 363 0.74 12.95 31.84
CA LYS A 363 -0.39 13.89 31.96
C LYS A 363 -1.59 13.48 31.11
N LEU A 364 -1.36 13.01 29.88
CA LEU A 364 -2.43 12.56 28.98
C LEU A 364 -3.14 11.30 29.52
N GLN A 365 -2.39 10.35 30.08
CA GLN A 365 -2.95 9.14 30.69
C GLN A 365 -3.69 9.40 32.00
N ALA A 366 -3.26 10.41 32.77
CA ALA A 366 -3.92 10.82 34.01
C ALA A 366 -5.18 11.70 33.79
N THR A 367 -5.47 12.09 32.54
CA THR A 367 -6.64 12.91 32.22
C THR A 367 -7.84 12.01 31.94
N PRO A 368 -8.89 12.00 32.79
CA PRO A 368 -10.10 11.22 32.52
C PRO A 368 -10.78 11.74 31.24
N PRO A 369 -11.42 10.89 30.42
CA PRO A 369 -12.12 11.36 29.23
C PRO A 369 -13.24 12.33 29.62
N ILE A 370 -13.09 13.61 29.23
CA ILE A 370 -14.01 14.72 29.56
C ILE A 370 -15.38 14.60 28.85
N PHE A 371 -15.63 13.53 28.08
CA PHE A 371 -16.94 13.25 27.48
C PHE A 371 -17.35 11.79 27.63
N SER A 372 -17.75 11.38 28.84
CA SER A 372 -18.63 10.22 29.05
C SER A 372 -19.79 10.59 29.98
N ARG A 373 -20.67 11.49 29.50
CA ARG A 373 -22.00 11.68 30.10
C ARG A 373 -23.00 10.77 29.38
N GLY A 374 -23.53 9.78 30.11
CA GLY A 374 -24.89 9.31 29.88
C GLY A 374 -25.08 7.82 29.57
N VAL A 375 -24.99 6.95 30.59
CA VAL A 375 -25.98 5.89 30.79
C VAL A 375 -26.25 5.78 32.29
N ARG A 376 -27.51 6.03 32.68
CA ARG A 376 -28.00 6.06 34.07
C ARG A 376 -28.00 4.65 34.68
N ARG A 377 -27.51 4.52 35.90
CA ARG A 377 -27.80 3.39 36.81
C ARG A 377 -28.83 3.84 37.84
N THR A 378 -29.97 3.18 37.89
CA THR A 378 -30.95 3.25 38.99
C THR A 378 -30.58 2.28 40.11
N PRO A 379 -30.72 2.65 41.40
CA PRO A 379 -30.45 1.75 42.53
C PRO A 379 -31.71 1.37 43.31
N THR A 380 -31.96 0.07 43.49
CA THR A 380 -32.73 -0.58 44.58
C THR A 380 -32.36 -2.08 44.50
N GLY A 381 -32.26 -2.92 45.53
CA GLY A 381 -32.46 -2.89 46.97
C GLY A 381 -32.18 -4.33 47.47
N SER A 382 -31.65 -4.43 48.69
CA SER A 382 -31.37 -5.61 49.54
C SER A 382 -32.06 -6.95 49.23
N TRP A 383 -31.37 -8.08 49.50
CA TRP A 383 -31.78 -9.12 50.47
C TRP A 383 -30.64 -10.16 50.71
N GLN A 384 -30.21 -10.29 51.96
CA GLN A 384 -29.29 -11.32 52.48
C GLN A 384 -30.04 -12.62 52.84
N LYS A 385 -29.40 -13.77 52.64
CA LYS A 385 -29.37 -15.02 53.46
C LYS A 385 -28.63 -16.08 52.62
N ALA A 386 -27.52 -16.75 52.97
CA ALA A 386 -26.96 -17.34 54.20
C ALA A 386 -26.84 -18.88 54.02
N ARG A 387 -25.64 -19.40 54.34
CA ARG A 387 -25.23 -20.79 54.73
C ARG A 387 -24.86 -21.78 53.59
N ARG A 388 -23.57 -22.17 53.49
CA ARG A 388 -22.83 -23.32 54.13
C ARG A 388 -23.27 -24.67 53.53
N ALA A 389 -22.46 -25.71 53.30
CA ALA A 389 -21.02 -26.03 53.28
C ALA A 389 -20.91 -27.52 52.81
N ALA A 390 -19.68 -28.02 52.61
CA ALA A 390 -19.26 -29.44 52.37
C ALA A 390 -19.22 -29.88 50.88
N SER A 391 -18.06 -29.98 50.23
CA SER A 391 -16.94 -30.95 50.35
C SER A 391 -17.25 -32.37 49.83
N ARG A 392 -16.64 -32.78 48.71
CA ARG A 392 -15.64 -33.87 48.60
C ARG A 392 -15.52 -34.46 47.17
N ARG A 393 -14.27 -34.43 46.71
CA ARG A 393 -13.50 -35.40 45.89
C ARG A 393 -13.71 -35.52 44.37
N PRO A 394 -12.60 -35.71 43.62
CA PRO A 394 -12.56 -35.78 42.16
C PRO A 394 -12.58 -37.23 41.64
N VAL A 395 -13.06 -37.44 40.41
CA VAL A 395 -12.85 -38.68 39.65
C VAL A 395 -12.48 -38.31 38.21
N SER A 396 -11.32 -38.81 37.80
CA SER A 396 -10.81 -38.85 36.44
C SER A 396 -11.62 -39.80 35.56
N LEU A 397 -11.83 -39.47 34.28
CA LEU A 397 -11.99 -40.46 33.22
C LEU A 397 -11.48 -39.87 31.89
N LYS A 398 -10.68 -40.68 31.20
CA LYS A 398 -9.90 -40.43 29.99
C LYS A 398 -10.76 -40.36 28.70
N PRO A 399 -10.18 -39.90 27.57
CA PRO A 399 -10.89 -39.60 26.33
C PRO A 399 -10.87 -40.77 25.35
N THR A 400 -11.92 -40.90 24.52
CA THR A 400 -11.86 -41.52 23.18
C THR A 400 -13.19 -41.31 22.46
N CYS A 401 -13.16 -40.75 21.26
CA CYS A 401 -14.10 -41.12 20.20
C CYS A 401 -13.40 -40.97 18.85
N SER A 402 -13.15 -42.12 18.22
CA SER A 402 -12.59 -42.29 16.89
C SER A 402 -13.64 -43.01 16.04
N CYS A 403 -14.01 -42.42 14.91
CA CYS A 403 -14.80 -43.07 13.87
C CYS A 403 -13.88 -43.56 12.74
N LEU A 404 -13.77 -44.89 12.66
CA LEU A 404 -13.49 -45.74 11.49
C LEU A 404 -14.53 -45.47 10.39
N ALA A 405 -14.44 -45.86 9.11
CA ALA A 405 -13.43 -46.38 8.17
C ALA A 405 -14.26 -46.82 6.94
N VAL A 406 -13.83 -46.58 5.69
CA VAL A 406 -14.12 -47.45 4.53
C VAL A 406 -12.98 -47.35 3.51
N SER A 407 -12.51 -48.51 3.08
CA SER A 407 -11.45 -48.83 2.12
C SER A 407 -11.91 -48.68 0.66
N SER A 408 -11.00 -48.50 -0.32
CA SER A 408 -10.50 -49.60 -1.15
C SER A 408 -9.45 -49.11 -2.16
N ARG A 409 -8.68 -50.07 -2.66
CA ARG A 409 -7.37 -49.98 -3.31
C ARG A 409 -7.45 -49.61 -4.80
N SER A 410 -6.38 -49.02 -5.33
CA SER A 410 -5.77 -49.43 -6.61
C SER A 410 -4.34 -48.86 -6.75
N SER A 411 -3.43 -49.76 -7.08
CA SER A 411 -1.98 -49.65 -7.25
C SER A 411 -1.58 -49.35 -8.70
N CYS A 412 -0.50 -48.59 -8.95
CA CYS A 412 0.67 -49.04 -9.75
C CYS A 412 1.75 -47.96 -9.97
N ALA A 413 2.98 -48.31 -9.55
CA ALA A 413 4.28 -48.18 -10.22
C ALA A 413 4.82 -46.84 -10.83
N ILE A 414 5.95 -46.40 -10.25
CA ILE A 414 7.09 -45.61 -10.79
C ILE A 414 8.07 -46.65 -11.43
N PRO A 415 8.92 -46.42 -12.49
CA PRO A 415 9.96 -45.39 -12.52
C PRO A 415 10.53 -44.83 -13.86
N ARG A 416 11.21 -43.68 -13.70
CA ARG A 416 12.39 -43.11 -14.38
C ARG A 416 12.68 -43.51 -15.85
N ARG A 417 12.78 -42.49 -16.72
CA ARG A 417 13.72 -42.47 -17.86
C ARG A 417 14.36 -41.09 -18.02
N ALA A 418 15.69 -41.08 -18.06
CA ALA A 418 16.52 -40.01 -18.56
C ALA A 418 16.70 -40.16 -20.07
N VAL A 419 16.64 -39.08 -20.85
CA VAL A 419 17.24 -38.99 -22.19
C VAL A 419 17.79 -37.57 -22.39
N ALA A 420 18.98 -37.54 -22.99
CA ALA A 420 19.99 -36.50 -23.17
C ALA A 420 19.57 -35.26 -24.00
N PRO A 421 20.39 -34.18 -23.98
CA PRO A 421 20.16 -32.98 -24.77
C PRO A 421 20.69 -33.11 -26.20
N THR A 422 19.95 -32.58 -27.17
CA THR A 422 20.37 -32.43 -28.56
C THR A 422 21.08 -31.10 -28.77
N THR A 423 22.37 -31.19 -29.06
CA THR A 423 23.19 -30.17 -29.72
C THR A 423 22.72 -29.94 -31.15
N ALA A 424 22.54 -28.68 -31.56
CA ALA A 424 22.54 -28.25 -32.95
C ALA A 424 23.58 -27.14 -33.14
N HIS A 425 24.59 -27.47 -33.95
CA HIS A 425 25.64 -26.61 -34.49
C HIS A 425 25.09 -25.64 -35.55
N ALA A 426 25.58 -24.40 -35.55
CA ALA A 426 26.07 -23.64 -36.73
C ALA A 426 26.57 -22.26 -36.22
N MET A 427 27.88 -21.99 -36.19
CA MET A 427 28.65 -21.27 -37.24
C MET A 427 28.01 -19.91 -37.61
N GLY A 428 28.65 -18.73 -37.51
CA GLY A 428 30.00 -18.34 -37.13
C GLY A 428 30.18 -16.82 -37.32
N LEU A 429 31.21 -16.27 -36.66
CA LEU A 429 31.98 -15.04 -36.93
C LEU A 429 31.34 -13.63 -36.70
N PRO A 430 32.00 -12.76 -35.90
CA PRO A 430 31.87 -11.29 -35.91
C PRO A 430 33.10 -10.62 -36.61
N PRO A 431 33.31 -9.28 -36.59
CA PRO A 431 32.42 -8.13 -36.78
C PRO A 431 32.88 -7.20 -37.95
N ARG A 432 32.07 -6.20 -38.29
CA ARG A 432 32.47 -4.88 -38.80
C ARG A 432 31.65 -3.80 -38.12
#